data_AF-A0A561BCH2-F1
#
_entry.id   AF-A0A561BCH2-F1
#
_cell.length_a   1.000
_cell.length_b   1.000
_cell.length_c   1.000
_cell.angle_alpha   90.00
_cell.angle_beta   90.00
_cell.angle_gamma   90.00
#
_symmetry.space_group_name_H-M   'P 1'
#
loop_
_entity.id
_entity.type
_entity.pdbx_description
1 polymer ?
#
loop_
_entity_poly.entity_id
_entity_poly.type
_entity_poly.pdbx_seq_one_letter_code
_entity_poly.pdbx_strand_id
1 'polypeptide(L)'
;MSTRIVQFLAIAIGALALIPSGAHLAALPSKIGLGPSEYFLVQGIYRGWAVLGSLWVAALVVNIVLAVVVRSQPLPFRLALGAAACIAAMFAIFVTWTLPGNQATQNWTIVPANWETLRRQWEYSHAVNAGIVFLALCLVTASALCWRRA
;
A
#
# COMPACT_ATOMS: atom_id res chain seq x y z
N MET A 1 -3.88 -27.67 -7.74
CA MET A 1 -4.63 -26.70 -6.91
C MET A 1 -3.74 -25.63 -6.29
N SER A 2 -2.53 -25.98 -5.83
CA SER A 2 -1.65 -25.06 -5.09
C SER A 2 -1.39 -23.71 -5.77
N THR A 3 -1.15 -23.66 -7.09
CA THR A 3 -0.95 -22.38 -7.81
C THR A 3 -2.16 -21.45 -7.75
N ARG A 4 -3.38 -21.99 -7.90
CA ARG A 4 -4.61 -21.19 -7.84
C ARG A 4 -4.83 -20.61 -6.44
N ILE A 5 -4.46 -21.35 -5.40
CA ILE A 5 -4.51 -20.88 -4.00
C ILE A 5 -3.55 -19.71 -3.82
N VAL A 6 -2.30 -19.83 -4.28
CA VAL A 6 -1.31 -18.73 -4.17
C VAL A 6 -1.76 -17.50 -4.96
N GLN A 7 -2.31 -17.68 -6.16
CA GLN A 7 -2.89 -16.58 -6.96
C GLN A 7 -4.03 -15.89 -6.22
N PHE A 8 -4.98 -16.66 -5.68
CA PHE A 8 -6.10 -16.13 -4.91
C PHE A 8 -5.61 -15.33 -3.70
N LEU A 9 -4.69 -15.90 -2.91
CA LEU A 9 -4.11 -15.21 -1.75
C LEU A 9 -3.40 -13.92 -2.16
N ALA A 10 -2.63 -13.94 -3.24
CA ALA A 10 -1.91 -12.76 -3.71
C ALA A 10 -2.86 -11.63 -4.13
N ILE A 11 -3.96 -11.96 -4.81
CA ILE A 11 -5.01 -11.00 -5.20
C ILE A 11 -5.76 -10.50 -3.96
N ALA A 12 -6.25 -11.39 -3.09
CA ALA A 12 -7.04 -11.02 -1.92
C ALA A 12 -6.24 -10.17 -0.93
N ILE A 13 -5.01 -10.58 -0.60
CA ILE A 13 -4.12 -9.81 0.28
C ILE A 13 -3.73 -8.49 -0.39
N GLY A 14 -3.46 -8.47 -1.69
CA GLY A 14 -3.19 -7.23 -2.44
C GLY A 14 -4.35 -6.24 -2.39
N ALA A 15 -5.58 -6.71 -2.52
CA ALA A 15 -6.78 -5.87 -2.41
C ALA A 15 -6.95 -5.31 -0.99
N LEU A 16 -6.72 -6.11 0.05
CA LEU A 16 -6.76 -5.65 1.44
C LEU A 16 -5.63 -4.66 1.75
N ALA A 17 -4.42 -4.89 1.21
CA ALA A 17 -3.26 -4.02 1.35
C ALA A 17 -3.47 -2.61 0.75
N LEU A 18 -4.35 -2.49 -0.26
CA LEU A 18 -4.71 -1.21 -0.89
C LEU A 18 -5.56 -0.33 0.02
N ILE A 19 -6.33 -0.91 0.95
CA ILE A 19 -7.36 -0.20 1.73
C ILE A 19 -6.83 1.06 2.42
N PRO A 20 -5.72 1.02 3.19
CA PRO A 20 -5.29 2.21 3.94
C PRO A 20 -4.93 3.38 3.02
N SER A 21 -4.09 3.14 2.01
CA SER A 21 -3.68 4.18 1.07
C SER A 21 -4.84 4.65 0.19
N GLY A 22 -5.72 3.74 -0.23
CA GLY A 22 -6.93 4.07 -0.99
C GLY A 22 -7.89 4.96 -0.21
N ALA A 23 -8.09 4.69 1.08
CA ALA A 23 -8.91 5.52 1.96
C ALA A 23 -8.33 6.94 2.11
N HIS A 24 -7.01 7.06 2.29
CA HIS A 24 -6.34 8.37 2.34
C HIS A 24 -6.46 9.13 1.02
N LEU A 25 -6.26 8.46 -0.12
CA LEU A 25 -6.43 9.08 -1.43
C LEU A 25 -7.87 9.59 -1.63
N ALA A 26 -8.88 8.78 -1.29
CA ALA A 26 -10.28 9.18 -1.43
C ALA A 26 -10.66 10.36 -0.52
N ALA A 27 -10.08 10.44 0.68
CA ALA A 27 -10.34 11.51 1.63
C ALA A 27 -9.51 12.78 1.36
N LEU A 28 -8.44 12.69 0.56
CA LEU A 28 -7.47 13.77 0.32
C LEU A 28 -8.12 15.11 -0.06
N PRO A 29 -9.07 15.20 -1.01
CA PRO A 29 -9.64 16.49 -1.42
C PRO A 29 -10.35 17.23 -0.27
N SER A 30 -10.97 16.48 0.64
CA SER A 30 -11.68 17.04 1.79
C SER A 30 -10.76 17.30 2.98
N LYS A 31 -9.61 16.61 3.08
CA LYS A 31 -8.68 16.72 4.22
C LYS A 31 -7.56 17.75 4.01
N ILE A 32 -7.08 17.93 2.78
CA ILE A 32 -5.85 18.71 2.52
C ILE A 32 -6.03 20.24 2.74
N GLY A 33 -7.26 20.73 2.86
CA GLY A 33 -7.53 22.14 3.17
C GLY A 33 -7.83 22.42 4.65
N LEU A 34 -7.91 21.40 5.50
CA LEU A 34 -8.36 21.55 6.88
C LEU A 34 -7.34 22.29 7.75
N GLY A 35 -7.86 23.05 8.71
CA GLY A 35 -7.09 23.62 9.80
C GLY A 35 -6.56 22.52 10.74
N PRO A 36 -5.63 22.87 11.65
CA PRO A 36 -4.97 21.88 12.52
C PRO A 36 -5.97 21.18 13.46
N SER A 37 -6.95 21.88 14.03
CA SER A 37 -7.97 21.28 14.89
C SER A 37 -8.78 20.22 14.16
N GLU A 38 -9.32 20.55 12.98
CA GLU A 38 -10.18 19.64 12.22
C GLU A 38 -9.36 18.48 11.64
N TYR A 39 -8.16 18.77 11.12
CA TYR A 39 -7.30 17.76 10.52
C TYR A 39 -6.89 16.69 11.54
N PHE A 40 -6.44 17.10 12.73
CA PHE A 40 -5.99 16.17 13.77
C PHE A 40 -7.17 15.40 14.37
N LEU A 41 -8.35 16.01 14.49
CA LEU A 41 -9.58 15.31 14.88
C LEU A 41 -9.91 14.19 13.88
N VAL A 42 -9.95 14.51 12.59
CA VAL A 42 -10.23 13.52 11.54
C VAL A 42 -9.14 12.46 11.47
N GLN A 43 -7.85 12.81 11.66
CA GLN A 43 -6.78 11.81 11.73
C GLN A 43 -6.97 10.80 12.87
N GLY A 44 -7.64 11.19 13.95
CA GLY A 44 -7.96 10.32 15.08
C GLY A 44 -8.75 9.06 14.69
N ILE A 45 -9.52 9.08 13.59
CA ILE A 45 -10.30 7.91 13.15
C ILE A 45 -9.42 6.75 12.65
N TYR A 46 -8.14 7.02 12.34
CA TYR A 46 -7.18 6.02 11.87
C TYR A 46 -6.33 5.42 13.00
N ARG A 47 -6.61 5.75 14.27
CA ARG A 47 -5.91 5.13 15.40
C ARG A 47 -6.06 3.62 15.35
N GLY A 48 -4.94 2.91 15.53
CA GLY A 48 -4.88 1.44 15.45
C GLY A 48 -4.68 0.87 14.05
N TRP A 49 -4.76 1.68 12.98
CA TRP A 49 -4.58 1.18 11.61
C TRP A 49 -3.16 0.68 11.29
N ALA A 50 -2.18 0.92 12.16
CA ALA A 50 -0.84 0.37 12.02
C ALA A 50 -0.83 -1.16 11.85
N VAL A 51 -1.81 -1.88 12.42
CA VAL A 51 -1.97 -3.33 12.23
C VAL A 51 -2.16 -3.72 10.75
N LEU A 52 -2.77 -2.85 9.95
CA LEU A 52 -2.97 -3.07 8.51
C LEU A 52 -1.65 -3.05 7.74
N GLY A 53 -0.57 -2.48 8.30
CA GLY A 53 0.77 -2.59 7.73
C GLY A 53 1.29 -4.03 7.62
N SER A 54 0.76 -4.97 8.42
CA SER A 54 1.06 -6.40 8.28
C SER A 54 0.62 -6.97 6.91
N LEU A 55 -0.46 -6.42 6.33
CA LEU A 55 -0.94 -6.81 5.00
C LEU A 55 0.04 -6.44 3.91
N TRP A 56 0.82 -5.35 4.08
CA TRP A 56 1.84 -4.95 3.11
C TRP A 56 3.00 -5.95 3.10
N VAL A 57 3.42 -6.42 4.29
CA VAL A 57 4.45 -7.46 4.41
C VAL A 57 3.95 -8.77 3.78
N ALA A 58 2.73 -9.17 4.11
CA ALA A 58 2.11 -10.36 3.53
C ALA A 58 1.99 -10.25 2.00
N ALA A 59 1.59 -9.09 1.48
CA ALA A 59 1.50 -8.81 0.04
C ALA A 59 2.85 -8.95 -0.66
N LEU A 60 3.93 -8.43 -0.05
CA LEU A 60 5.27 -8.57 -0.61
C LEU A 60 5.68 -10.05 -0.69
N VAL A 61 5.55 -10.77 0.43
CA VAL A 61 5.93 -12.19 0.52
C VAL A 61 5.13 -13.04 -0.46
N VAL A 62 3.81 -12.89 -0.51
CA VAL A 62 2.96 -13.72 -1.37
C VAL A 62 3.21 -13.46 -2.85
N ASN A 63 3.53 -12.23 -3.26
CA ASN A 63 3.88 -11.93 -4.66
C ASN A 63 5.25 -12.53 -5.04
N ILE A 64 6.23 -12.54 -4.13
CA ILE A 64 7.50 -13.25 -4.34
C ILE A 64 7.26 -14.76 -4.48
N VAL A 65 6.48 -15.35 -3.58
CA VAL A 65 6.10 -16.77 -3.64
C VAL A 65 5.39 -17.07 -4.96
N LEU A 66 4.45 -16.22 -5.38
CA LEU A 66 3.76 -16.39 -6.65
C LEU A 66 4.74 -16.37 -7.83
N ALA A 67 5.67 -15.42 -7.87
CA ALA A 67 6.69 -15.35 -8.91
C ALA A 67 7.48 -16.66 -8.99
N VAL A 68 7.93 -17.21 -7.85
CA VAL A 68 8.61 -18.52 -7.81
C VAL A 68 7.70 -19.64 -8.33
N VAL A 69 6.42 -19.66 -7.96
CA VAL A 69 5.46 -20.69 -8.38
C VAL A 69 5.20 -20.66 -9.90
N VAL A 70 5.11 -19.47 -10.50
CA VAL A 70 4.81 -19.32 -11.94
C VAL A 70 6.06 -19.15 -12.81
N ARG A 71 7.26 -19.36 -12.25
CA ARG A 71 8.57 -19.09 -12.90
C ARG A 71 8.81 -19.77 -14.25
N SER A 72 8.11 -20.89 -14.53
CA SER A 72 8.21 -21.59 -15.81
C SER A 72 7.54 -20.83 -16.97
N GLN A 73 6.72 -19.82 -16.68
CA GLN A 73 6.05 -18.99 -17.68
C GLN A 73 6.53 -17.53 -17.58
N PRO A 74 7.24 -17.02 -18.60
CA PRO A 74 8.01 -15.78 -18.47
C PRO A 74 7.13 -14.54 -18.28
N LEU A 75 5.92 -14.49 -18.85
CA LEU A 75 5.01 -13.36 -18.66
C LEU A 75 4.37 -13.36 -17.25
N PRO A 76 3.68 -14.42 -16.79
CA PRO A 76 3.20 -14.51 -15.40
C PRO A 76 4.28 -14.23 -14.34
N PHE A 77 5.50 -14.74 -14.56
CA PHE A 77 6.64 -14.50 -13.68
C PHE A 77 6.98 -13.00 -13.57
N ARG A 78 7.20 -12.34 -14.71
CA ARG A 78 7.55 -10.90 -14.74
C ARG A 78 6.46 -10.02 -14.12
N LEU A 79 5.20 -10.37 -14.34
CA LEU A 79 4.06 -9.65 -13.76
C LEU A 79 4.01 -9.79 -12.23
N ALA A 80 4.17 -11.01 -11.70
CA ALA A 80 4.23 -11.23 -10.24
C ALA A 80 5.45 -10.57 -9.60
N LEU A 81 6.61 -10.59 -10.27
CA LEU A 81 7.81 -9.88 -9.82
C LEU A 81 7.61 -8.37 -9.84
N GLY A 82 6.96 -7.83 -10.87
CA GLY A 82 6.58 -6.42 -10.95
C GLY A 82 5.66 -6.00 -9.82
N ALA A 83 4.67 -6.83 -9.47
CA ALA A 83 3.80 -6.58 -8.32
C ALA A 83 4.60 -6.53 -7.01
N ALA A 84 5.53 -7.48 -6.79
CA ALA A 84 6.41 -7.47 -5.62
C ALA A 84 7.28 -6.20 -5.57
N ALA A 85 7.84 -5.76 -6.71
CA ALA A 85 8.63 -4.54 -6.81
C ALA A 85 7.80 -3.28 -6.50
N CYS A 86 6.54 -3.22 -6.94
CA CYS A 86 5.63 -2.13 -6.58
C CYS A 86 5.40 -2.08 -5.06
N ILE A 87 5.16 -3.22 -4.39
CA ILE A 87 5.01 -3.24 -2.93
C ILE A 87 6.30 -2.82 -2.22
N ALA A 88 7.48 -3.22 -2.72
CA ALA A 88 8.75 -2.76 -2.18
C ALA A 88 8.96 -1.24 -2.35
N ALA A 89 8.59 -0.67 -3.50
CA ALA A 89 8.62 0.77 -3.73
C ALA A 89 7.66 1.53 -2.79
N MET A 90 6.48 0.96 -2.54
CA MET A 90 5.53 1.52 -1.57
C MET A 90 6.12 1.58 -0.15
N PHE A 91 6.85 0.55 0.29
CA PHE A 91 7.59 0.58 1.56
C PHE A 91 8.65 1.69 1.58
N ALA A 92 9.42 1.85 0.49
CA ALA A 92 10.42 2.91 0.39
C ALA A 92 9.79 4.31 0.52
N ILE A 93 8.63 4.52 -0.09
CA ILE A 93 7.88 5.78 0.05
C ILE A 93 7.37 5.97 1.48
N PHE A 94 6.83 4.91 2.09
CA PHE A 94 6.34 4.96 3.47
C PHE A 94 7.46 5.39 4.44
N VAL A 95 8.62 4.75 4.39
CA VAL A 95 9.72 5.06 5.32
C VAL A 95 10.27 6.47 5.10
N THR A 96 10.22 6.98 3.87
CA THR A 96 10.82 8.28 3.53
C THR A 96 9.88 9.45 3.81
N TRP A 97 8.57 9.32 3.59
CA TRP A 97 7.64 10.45 3.68
C TRP A 97 6.46 10.26 4.65
N THR A 98 6.04 9.03 4.91
CA THR A 98 4.91 8.76 5.83
C THR A 98 5.39 8.60 7.27
N LEU A 99 6.40 7.75 7.49
CA LEU A 99 6.91 7.42 8.82
C LEU A 99 7.46 8.65 9.58
N PRO A 100 8.22 9.57 8.96
CA PRO A 100 8.68 10.76 9.68
C PRO A 100 7.54 11.65 10.17
N GLY A 101 6.47 11.78 9.37
CA GLY A 101 5.25 12.50 9.77
C GLY A 101 4.56 11.84 10.97
N ASN A 102 4.43 10.51 10.96
CA ASN A 102 3.90 9.76 12.10
C ASN A 102 4.75 9.96 13.37
N GLN A 103 6.07 9.91 13.26
CA GLN A 103 6.96 10.07 14.42
C GLN A 103 6.91 11.49 14.98
N ALA A 104 7.05 12.51 14.13
CA ALA A 104 7.08 13.91 14.56
C ALA A 104 5.77 14.38 15.21
N THR A 105 4.64 13.82 14.79
CA THR A 105 3.31 14.16 15.31
C THR A 105 2.80 13.21 16.39
N GLN A 106 3.60 12.19 16.76
CA GLN A 106 3.18 11.07 17.61
C GLN A 106 1.88 10.39 17.12
N ASN A 107 1.82 10.14 15.81
CA ASN A 107 0.63 9.67 15.10
C ASN A 107 -0.54 10.66 15.20
N TRP A 108 -0.26 11.92 14.84
CA TRP A 108 -1.23 13.01 14.77
C TRP A 108 -1.93 13.30 16.10
N THR A 109 -1.18 13.26 17.21
CA THR A 109 -1.66 13.66 18.55
C THR A 109 -1.01 14.93 19.07
N ILE A 110 0.13 15.34 18.50
CA ILE A 110 0.84 16.58 18.80
C ILE A 110 0.99 17.38 17.52
N VAL A 111 0.76 18.69 17.57
CA VAL A 111 0.89 19.62 16.44
C VAL A 111 2.26 20.31 16.48
N PRO A 112 3.24 19.92 15.64
CA PRO A 112 4.55 20.58 15.59
C PRO A 112 4.48 21.87 14.78
N ALA A 113 5.50 22.73 14.91
CA ALA A 113 5.57 23.99 14.17
C ALA A 113 5.53 23.80 12.62
N ASN A 114 6.07 22.70 12.11
CA ASN A 114 6.13 22.38 10.68
C ASN A 114 4.99 21.43 10.21
N TRP A 115 3.88 21.31 10.96
CA TRP A 115 2.82 20.34 10.69
C TRP A 115 2.26 20.38 9.26
N GLU A 116 2.17 21.56 8.64
CA GLU A 116 1.64 21.68 7.26
C GLU A 116 2.51 20.97 6.24
N THR A 117 3.83 21.06 6.39
CA THR A 117 4.78 20.35 5.52
C THR A 117 4.68 18.84 5.76
N LEU A 118 4.61 18.41 7.02
CA LEU A 118 4.42 17.01 7.37
C LEU A 118 3.10 16.47 6.79
N ARG A 119 2.01 17.23 6.89
CA ARG A 119 0.70 16.89 6.32
C ARG A 119 0.77 16.70 4.82
N ARG A 120 1.37 17.64 4.09
CA ARG A 120 1.51 17.51 2.64
C ARG A 120 2.29 16.26 2.27
N GLN A 121 3.48 16.07 2.86
CA GLN A 121 4.31 14.90 2.58
C GLN A 121 3.58 13.59 2.88
N TRP A 122 2.93 13.52 4.04
CA TRP A 122 2.21 12.34 4.49
C TRP A 122 1.02 12.01 3.59
N GLU A 123 0.13 12.97 3.34
CA GLU A 123 -1.07 12.76 2.53
C GLU A 123 -0.73 12.43 1.07
N TYR A 124 0.23 13.14 0.46
CA TYR A 124 0.65 12.84 -0.92
C TYR A 124 1.42 11.52 -1.02
N SER A 125 2.20 11.13 0.00
CA SER A 125 2.85 9.81 0.02
C SER A 125 1.82 8.67 0.02
N HIS A 126 0.70 8.81 0.75
CA HIS A 126 -0.39 7.87 0.69
C HIS A 126 -1.10 7.86 -0.67
N ALA A 127 -1.33 9.02 -1.27
CA ALA A 127 -1.92 9.14 -2.60
C ALA A 127 -1.07 8.41 -3.66
N VAL A 128 0.24 8.62 -3.66
CA VAL A 128 1.17 7.91 -4.56
C VAL A 128 1.17 6.41 -4.27
N ASN A 129 1.22 6.02 -3.00
CA ASN A 129 1.18 4.61 -2.61
C ASN A 129 -0.12 3.91 -3.00
N ALA A 130 -1.26 4.62 -2.99
CA ALA A 130 -2.52 4.07 -3.47
C ALA A 130 -2.43 3.68 -4.95
N GLY A 131 -1.86 4.55 -5.80
CA GLY A 131 -1.63 4.25 -7.21
C GLY A 131 -0.67 3.07 -7.42
N ILE A 132 0.43 3.02 -6.67
CA ILE A 132 1.44 1.95 -6.76
C ILE A 132 0.87 0.60 -6.33
N VAL A 133 0.13 0.55 -5.22
CA VAL A 133 -0.47 -0.70 -4.73
C VAL A 133 -1.62 -1.15 -5.63
N PHE A 134 -2.39 -0.21 -6.20
CA PHE A 134 -3.38 -0.54 -7.21
C PHE A 134 -2.73 -1.14 -8.47
N LEU A 135 -1.63 -0.56 -8.94
CA LEU A 135 -0.85 -1.16 -10.04
C LEU A 135 -0.35 -2.57 -9.67
N ALA A 136 0.15 -2.77 -8.45
CA ALA A 136 0.56 -4.10 -7.97
C ALA A 136 -0.61 -5.10 -8.03
N LEU A 137 -1.81 -4.69 -7.63
CA LEU A 137 -3.03 -5.51 -7.71
C LEU A 137 -3.40 -5.86 -9.16
N CYS A 138 -3.30 -4.90 -10.08
CA CYS A 138 -3.51 -5.14 -11.51
C CYS A 138 -2.49 -6.15 -12.07
N LEU A 139 -1.21 -5.99 -11.73
CA LEU A 139 -0.13 -6.86 -12.18
C LEU A 139 -0.29 -8.30 -11.69
N VAL A 140 -0.61 -8.50 -10.40
CA VAL A 140 -0.82 -9.86 -9.85
C VAL A 140 -2.06 -10.52 -10.44
N THR A 141 -3.12 -9.74 -10.69
CA THR A 141 -4.33 -10.24 -11.35
C THR A 141 -4.03 -10.66 -12.79
N ALA A 142 -3.29 -9.82 -13.54
CA ALA A 142 -2.85 -10.15 -14.88
C ALA A 142 -1.94 -11.39 -14.91
N SER A 143 -1.03 -11.54 -13.93
CA SER A 143 -0.20 -12.75 -13.77
C SER A 143 -1.08 -14.01 -13.66
N ALA A 144 -2.13 -13.96 -12.85
CA ALA A 144 -3.05 -15.08 -12.66
C ALA A 144 -3.88 -15.40 -13.92
N LEU A 145 -4.31 -14.38 -14.66
CA LEU A 145 -5.09 -14.53 -15.90
C LEU A 145 -4.23 -15.05 -17.06
N CYS A 146 -2.97 -14.62 -17.16
CA CYS A 146 -2.05 -15.05 -18.21
C CYS A 146 -1.43 -16.44 -17.94
N TRP A 147 -1.54 -16.96 -16.71
CA TRP A 147 -0.99 -18.26 -16.35
C TRP A 147 -1.80 -19.40 -16.98
N ARG A 148 -1.11 -20.26 -17.73
CA ARG A 148 -1.69 -21.45 -18.36
C ARG A 148 -1.42 -22.69 -17.51
N ARG A 149 -2.41 -23.57 -17.36
CA ARG A 149 -2.19 -24.86 -16.71
C ARG A 149 -1.38 -25.74 -17.66
N ALA A 150 -0.26 -26.25 -17.17
CA ALA A 150 0.48 -27.32 -17.84
C ALA A 150 -0.29 -28.64 -17.73
#